data_AF-A0A440NQP2-F1
#
_entry.id   AF-A0A440NQP2-F1
#
_cell.length_a   1.000
_cell.length_b   1.000
_cell.length_c   1.000
_cell.angle_alpha   90.00
_cell.angle_beta   90.00
_cell.angle_gamma   90.00
#
_symmetry.space_group_name_H-M   'P 1'
#
loop_
_entity.id
_entity.type
_entity.pdbx_description
1 polymer ?
#
loop_
_entity_poly.entity_id
_entity_poly.type
_entity_poly.pdbx_seq_one_letter_code
_entity_poly.pdbx_strand_id
1 'polypeptide(L)' 'MSAPEEMDVVLEKLPLRIGAYIPDDLLEDWFAPGTGMNPVSPEALAAAKTYGWRFECEFKHYPDRMEGVFWKWVPAI' A
#
# COMPACT_ATOMS: atom_id res chain seq x y z
N MET A 1 2.02 14.04 -0.85
CA MET A 1 3.31 13.80 -0.16
C MET A 1 3.83 12.43 -0.59
N SER A 2 5.06 12.05 -0.29
CA SER A 2 5.48 10.64 -0.43
C SER A 2 5.08 9.88 0.83
N ALA A 3 5.02 8.55 0.74
CA ALA A 3 4.93 7.71 1.94
C ALA A 3 6.08 8.04 2.91
N PRO A 4 5.83 8.02 4.24
CA PRO A 4 6.85 8.31 5.24
C PRO A 4 7.94 7.23 5.26
N GLU A 5 9.18 7.58 5.64
CA GLU A 5 10.31 6.65 5.69
C GLU A 5 10.08 5.49 6.67
N GLU A 6 9.30 5.72 7.73
CA GLU A 6 8.90 4.67 8.67
C GLU A 6 8.12 3.54 7.99
N MET A 7 7.41 3.83 6.89
CA MET A 7 6.69 2.83 6.13
C MET A 7 7.65 1.85 5.43
N ASP A 8 8.81 2.32 4.99
CA ASP A 8 9.85 1.46 4.40
C ASP A 8 10.30 0.42 5.45
N VAL A 9 10.53 0.87 6.69
CA VAL A 9 10.92 0.01 7.82
C VAL A 9 9.83 -1.02 8.14
N VAL A 10 8.56 -0.59 8.11
CA VAL A 10 7.40 -1.48 8.35
C VAL A 10 7.35 -2.58 7.29
N LEU A 11 7.45 -2.25 6.00
CA LEU A 11 7.36 -3.23 4.93
C LEU A 11 8.59 -4.14 4.84
N GLU A 12 9.78 -3.60 5.10
CA GLU A 12 11.02 -4.38 5.15
C GLU A 12 10.91 -5.48 6.22
N LYS A 13 10.42 -5.12 7.41
CA LYS A 13 10.33 -6.02 8.58
C LYS A 13 9.01 -6.77 8.71
N LEU A 14 8.07 -6.61 7.78
CA LEU A 14 6.74 -7.20 7.86
C LEU A 14 6.84 -8.74 7.97
N PRO A 15 6.35 -9.35 9.07
CA PRO A 15 6.31 -10.79 9.21
C PRO A 15 5.44 -11.47 8.15
N LEU A 16 5.75 -12.74 7.86
CA LEU A 16 4.89 -13.58 7.04
C LEU A 16 3.51 -13.72 7.67
N ARG A 17 2.47 -13.82 6.82
CA ARG A 17 1.06 -14.05 7.20
C ARG A 17 0.38 -12.93 8.00
N ILE A 18 0.97 -11.74 8.05
CA ILE A 18 0.29 -10.54 8.52
C ILE A 18 0.31 -9.45 7.44
N GLY A 19 -0.47 -8.38 7.65
CA GLY A 19 -0.54 -7.26 6.73
C GLY A 19 -0.36 -5.90 7.40
N ALA A 20 0.10 -4.92 6.62
CA ALA A 20 0.09 -3.51 6.97
C ALA A 20 -1.05 -2.81 6.22
N TYR A 21 -1.91 -2.11 6.95
CA TYR A 21 -3.16 -1.53 6.46
C TYR A 21 -3.03 -0.01 6.35
N ILE A 22 -3.31 0.54 5.17
CA ILE A 22 -3.22 1.96 4.86
C ILE A 22 -4.61 2.47 4.43
N PRO A 23 -5.22 3.40 5.18
CA PRO A 23 -6.45 4.08 4.79
C PRO A 23 -6.37 4.75 3.40
N ASP A 24 -7.52 4.83 2.71
CA ASP A 24 -7.63 5.42 1.35
C ASP A 24 -7.14 6.87 1.25
N ASP A 25 -7.36 7.68 2.30
CA ASP A 25 -6.87 9.05 2.34
C ASP A 25 -5.35 9.10 2.30
N LEU A 26 -4.68 8.25 3.07
CA LEU A 26 -3.22 8.12 3.05
C LEU A 26 -2.71 7.50 1.75
N LEU A 27 -3.42 6.54 1.15
CA LEU A 27 -3.04 6.01 -0.17
C LEU A 27 -3.01 7.11 -1.23
N GLU A 28 -4.04 7.93 -1.29
CA GLU A 28 -4.12 9.05 -2.21
C GLU A 28 -3.02 10.07 -1.89
N ASP A 29 -2.89 10.46 -0.62
CA ASP A 29 -1.94 11.49 -0.22
C ASP A 29 -0.48 11.08 -0.45
N TRP A 30 -0.15 9.79 -0.31
CA TRP A 30 1.22 9.27 -0.44
C TRP A 30 1.61 8.88 -1.87
N PHE A 31 0.65 8.41 -2.66
CA PHE A 31 0.94 7.77 -3.94
C PHE A 31 0.39 8.53 -5.15
N ALA A 32 -0.61 9.40 -4.97
CA ALA A 32 -1.10 10.30 -6.02
C ALA A 32 -1.63 11.62 -5.42
N PRO A 33 -0.76 12.45 -4.82
CA PRO A 33 -1.22 13.69 -4.20
C PRO A 33 -1.87 14.62 -5.22
N GLY A 34 -3.10 15.05 -4.94
CA GLY A 34 -3.84 16.02 -5.73
C GLY A 34 -4.72 15.45 -6.84
N THR A 35 -4.82 14.13 -6.99
CA THR A 35 -5.77 13.50 -7.93
C THR A 35 -7.19 13.35 -7.38
N GLY A 36 -7.38 13.60 -6.09
CA GLY A 36 -8.67 13.71 -5.42
C GLY A 36 -9.06 12.44 -4.68
N MET A 37 -9.60 12.59 -3.47
CA MET A 37 -10.11 11.47 -2.70
C MET A 37 -11.57 11.19 -3.08
N ASN A 38 -11.85 9.92 -3.38
CA ASN A 38 -13.17 9.28 -3.46
C ASN A 38 -13.75 9.12 -4.89
N PRO A 39 -13.57 7.93 -5.52
CA PRO A 39 -12.78 6.78 -5.06
C PRO A 39 -11.27 7.07 -5.08
N VAL A 40 -10.47 6.25 -4.38
CA VAL A 40 -9.00 6.34 -4.50
C VAL A 40 -8.58 6.18 -5.97
N SER A 41 -7.61 6.97 -6.40
CA SER A 41 -7.24 7.03 -7.82
C SER A 41 -6.58 5.73 -8.29
N PRO A 42 -6.84 5.27 -9.53
CA PRO A 42 -6.09 4.16 -10.12
C PRO A 42 -4.58 4.38 -10.11
N GLU A 43 -4.14 5.62 -10.22
CA GLU A 43 -2.74 6.06 -10.13
C GLU A 43 -2.16 5.75 -8.74
N ALA A 44 -2.86 6.12 -7.66
CA ALA A 44 -2.44 5.81 -6.29
C ALA A 44 -2.32 4.29 -6.08
N LEU A 45 -3.29 3.52 -6.57
CA LEU A 45 -3.26 2.05 -6.43
C LEU A 45 -2.10 1.41 -7.19
N ALA A 46 -1.80 1.88 -8.40
CA ALA A 46 -0.68 1.40 -9.20
C ALA A 46 0.68 1.76 -8.57
N ALA A 47 0.79 2.98 -8.03
CA ALA A 47 1.98 3.45 -7.35
C ALA A 47 2.19 2.70 -6.01
N ALA A 48 1.14 2.47 -5.22
CA ALA A 48 1.17 1.66 -4.01
C ALA A 48 1.65 0.22 -4.31
N LYS A 49 1.10 -0.42 -5.34
CA LYS A 49 1.55 -1.74 -5.78
C LYS A 49 3.04 -1.76 -6.15
N THR A 50 3.50 -0.76 -6.88
CA THR A 50 4.92 -0.64 -7.27
C THR A 50 5.82 -0.40 -6.07
N TYR A 51 5.37 0.39 -5.11
CA TYR A 51 6.07 0.66 -3.85
C TYR A 51 6.25 -0.63 -3.03
N GLY A 52 5.19 -1.43 -2.86
CA GLY A 52 5.26 -2.70 -2.13
C GLY A 52 6.27 -3.70 -2.69
N TRP A 53 6.42 -3.77 -4.02
CA TRP A 53 7.39 -4.66 -4.67
C TRP A 53 8.85 -4.39 -4.28
N ARG A 54 9.19 -3.16 -3.87
CA ARG A 54 10.55 -2.83 -3.39
C ARG A 54 10.93 -3.60 -2.12
N PHE A 55 9.93 -4.10 -1.38
CA PHE A 55 10.07 -4.79 -0.10
C PHE A 55 9.54 -6.23 -0.15
N GLU A 56 9.39 -6.79 -1.35
CA GLU A 56 8.82 -8.12 -1.58
C GLU A 56 7.41 -8.25 -1.01
N CYS A 57 6.62 -7.17 -1.07
CA CYS A 57 5.23 -7.16 -0.62
C CYS A 57 4.26 -7.09 -1.81
N GLU A 58 3.22 -7.91 -1.76
CA GLU A 58 2.04 -7.74 -2.60
C GLU A 58 1.13 -6.64 -2.02
N PHE A 59 0.25 -6.11 -2.86
CA PHE A 59 -0.71 -5.07 -2.48
C PHE A 59 -2.10 -5.39 -3.03
N LYS A 60 -3.13 -5.12 -2.23
CA LYS A 60 -4.53 -5.12 -2.66
C LYS A 60 -5.33 -4.06 -1.95
N HIS A 61 -6.23 -3.44 -2.70
CA HIS A 61 -7.22 -2.50 -2.20
C HIS A 61 -8.53 -3.23 -1.85
N TYR A 62 -9.12 -2.85 -0.72
CA TYR A 62 -10.42 -3.31 -0.24
C TYR A 62 -11.36 -2.10 -0.13
N PRO A 63 -12.11 -1.77 -1.21
CA PRO A 63 -13.00 -0.61 -1.24
C PRO A 63 -14.08 -0.64 -0.15
N ASP A 64 -14.53 -1.84 0.24
CA ASP A 64 -15.52 -2.06 1.31
C ASP A 64 -15.01 -1.66 2.70
N ARG A 65 -13.68 -1.57 2.86
CA ARG A 65 -12.99 -1.21 4.10
C ARG A 65 -12.27 0.14 4.01
N MET A 66 -12.25 0.73 2.82
CA MET A 66 -11.53 1.97 2.51
C MET A 66 -10.05 1.88 2.87
N GLU A 67 -9.41 0.75 2.56
CA GLU A 67 -8.01 0.51 2.89
C GLU A 67 -7.27 -0.28 1.79
N GLY A 68 -5.97 -0.02 1.66
CA GLY A 68 -5.01 -0.86 0.97
C GLY A 68 -4.21 -1.69 1.97
N VAL A 69 -3.89 -2.93 1.58
CA VAL A 69 -3.15 -3.87 2.43
C VAL A 69 -1.92 -4.35 1.72
N PHE A 70 -0.78 -4.26 2.41
CA PHE A 70 0.48 -4.87 2.02
C PHE A 70 0.71 -6.17 2.79
N TRP A 71 1.19 -7.23 2.15
CA TRP A 71 1.66 -8.44 2.81
C TRP A 71 2.86 -9.03 2.08
N LYS A 72 3.73 -9.77 2.78
CA LYS A 72 4.90 -10.43 2.16
C LYS A 72 4.45 -11.42 1.10
N TRP A 73 5.04 -11.31 -0.08
CA TRP A 73 4.92 -12.30 -1.13
C TRP A 73 5.47 -13.63 -0.63
N VAL A 74 4.72 -14.72 -0.86
CA VAL A 74 5.15 -16.08 -0.56
C VAL A 74 4.95 -16.88 -1.84
N PRO A 75 6.00 -17.47 -2.45
CA PRO A 75 5.80 -18.41 -3.53
C PRO A 75 4.95 -19.56 -3.00
N ALA A 76 3.96 -20.02 -3.79
CA ALA A 76 3.11 -21.13 -3.41
C ALA A 76 3.99 -22.30 -2.91
N ILE A 77 3.76 -22.73 -1.66
CA ILE A 77 4.41 -23.92 -1.07
C ILE A 77 3.94 -25.17 -1.84
#